data_AF-A0A5C7FEI8-F1
#
_entry.id   AF-A0A5C7FEI8-F1
#
_cell.length_a   1.000
_cell.length_b   1.000
_cell.length_c   1.000
_cell.angle_alpha   90.00
_cell.angle_beta   90.00
_cell.angle_gamma   90.00
#
_symmetry.space_group_name_H-M   'P 1'
#
loop_
_entity.id
_entity.type
_entity.pdbx_description
1 polymer ?
#
loop_
_entity_poly.entity_id
_entity_poly.type
_entity_poly.pdbx_seq_one_letter_code
_entity_poly.pdbx_strand_id
1 'polypeptide(L)'
;MNIEYMTQVKENPVLEGFKNRSFSLDKIKQIEQKFNHGKEFPKAFREFLFLAGDFNNIAFDGIDGIEELQEYAKEDLEKTKQKVDKPFFAFHVYDGLYSVIFLDETNEDPKVYMIDPFEALEGSTLISIPKGGFKENYTFTELVNESIRRIKDNISF
;
A
#
# COMPACT_ATOMS: atom_id res chain seq x y z
N MET A 1 -7.13 6.33 17.64
CA MET A 1 -5.68 6.36 17.38
C MET A 1 -5.25 7.80 17.24
N ASN A 2 -4.07 8.19 17.74
CA ASN A 2 -3.49 9.49 17.43
C ASN A 2 -2.93 9.46 16.00
N ILE A 3 -3.20 10.49 15.19
CA ILE A 3 -2.77 10.53 13.78
C ILE A 3 -1.60 11.50 13.66
N GLU A 4 -0.44 10.99 13.27
CA GLU A 4 0.80 11.76 13.14
C GLU A 4 1.29 11.85 11.68
N TYR A 5 1.11 10.77 10.90
CA TYR A 5 1.57 10.68 9.52
C TYR A 5 0.43 10.95 8.53
N MET A 6 -0.73 10.30 8.71
CA MET A 6 -1.86 10.35 7.77
C MET A 6 -2.75 11.59 7.94
N THR A 7 -2.14 12.74 8.21
CA THR A 7 -2.84 14.02 8.42
C THR A 7 -3.65 14.42 7.20
N GLN A 8 -3.10 14.30 5.99
CA GLN A 8 -3.81 14.62 4.76
C GLN A 8 -5.02 13.70 4.51
N VAL A 9 -4.92 12.40 4.85
CA VAL A 9 -6.07 11.48 4.74
C VAL A 9 -7.18 11.89 5.70
N LYS A 10 -6.82 12.27 6.93
CA LYS A 10 -7.77 12.75 7.94
C LYS A 10 -8.44 14.07 7.54
N GLU A 11 -7.68 15.00 6.96
CA GLU A 11 -8.18 16.31 6.52
C GLU A 11 -9.01 16.23 5.23
N ASN A 12 -8.83 15.18 4.43
CA ASN A 12 -9.51 14.98 3.14
C ASN A 12 -10.29 13.65 3.13
N PRO A 13 -11.27 13.48 4.03
CA PRO A 13 -12.02 12.22 4.13
C PRO A 13 -12.93 11.97 2.92
N VAL A 14 -13.15 12.98 2.09
CA VAL A 14 -13.92 12.91 0.83
C VAL A 14 -13.12 13.61 -0.27
N LEU A 15 -12.90 12.92 -1.38
CA LEU A 15 -12.29 13.44 -2.60
C LEU A 15 -13.12 12.94 -3.79
N GLU A 16 -13.41 13.83 -4.74
CA GLU A 16 -14.23 13.53 -5.93
C GLU A 16 -15.58 12.82 -5.65
N GLY A 17 -16.16 13.07 -4.47
CA GLY A 17 -17.41 12.43 -4.03
C GLY A 17 -17.23 11.04 -3.41
N PHE A 18 -16.03 10.48 -3.42
CA PHE A 18 -15.68 9.22 -2.76
C PHE A 18 -15.25 9.46 -1.31
N LYS A 19 -15.81 8.69 -0.37
CA LYS A 19 -15.59 8.86 1.07
C LYS A 19 -14.83 7.68 1.65
N ASN A 20 -13.76 7.96 2.40
CA ASN A 20 -12.98 6.94 3.11
C ASN A 20 -13.83 6.15 4.11
N ARG A 21 -13.55 4.84 4.22
CA ARG A 21 -14.10 3.95 5.23
C ARG A 21 -12.97 3.29 6.01
N SER A 22 -13.07 3.38 7.34
CA SER A 22 -12.07 2.90 8.28
C SER A 22 -12.17 1.40 8.55
N PHE A 23 -11.04 0.76 8.83
CA PHE A 23 -11.05 -0.45 9.66
C PHE A 23 -11.12 -0.11 11.15
N SER A 24 -11.77 -1.00 11.91
CA SER A 24 -11.68 -0.97 13.36
C SER A 24 -10.28 -1.38 13.82
N LEU A 25 -9.87 -0.95 15.02
CA LEU A 25 -8.59 -1.36 15.58
C LEU A 25 -8.49 -2.89 15.76
N ASP A 26 -9.60 -3.56 16.05
CA ASP A 26 -9.64 -5.01 16.16
C ASP A 26 -9.45 -5.70 14.81
N LYS A 27 -10.04 -5.15 13.73
CA LYS A 27 -9.79 -5.64 12.36
C LYS A 27 -8.32 -5.47 11.98
N ILE A 28 -7.72 -4.32 12.28
CA ILE A 28 -6.29 -4.08 12.02
C ILE A 28 -5.43 -5.10 12.76
N LYS A 29 -5.69 -5.35 14.06
CA LYS A 29 -4.98 -6.38 14.83
C LYS A 29 -5.15 -7.78 14.26
N GLN A 30 -6.33 -8.12 13.73
CA GLN A 30 -6.56 -9.41 13.07
C GLN A 30 -5.70 -9.55 11.80
N ILE A 31 -5.61 -8.50 10.99
CA ILE A 31 -4.78 -8.49 9.77
C ILE A 31 -3.29 -8.61 10.17
N GLU A 32 -2.84 -7.88 11.18
CA GLU A 32 -1.47 -7.98 11.71
C GLU A 32 -1.15 -9.38 12.25
N GLN A 33 -2.10 -10.01 12.95
CA GLN A 33 -1.97 -11.39 13.40
C GLN A 33 -1.80 -12.36 12.24
N LYS A 34 -2.57 -12.16 11.16
CA LYS A 34 -2.58 -13.02 9.97
C LYS A 34 -1.34 -12.84 9.10
N PHE A 35 -0.91 -11.60 8.86
CA PHE A 35 0.09 -11.28 7.83
C PHE A 35 1.42 -10.75 8.36
N ASN A 36 1.49 -10.34 9.64
CA ASN A 36 2.72 -9.83 10.26
C ASN A 36 3.07 -10.56 11.56
N HIS A 37 2.60 -11.80 11.73
CA HIS A 37 2.85 -12.64 12.91
C HIS A 37 2.49 -11.96 14.25
N GLY A 38 1.47 -11.10 14.25
CA GLY A 38 1.00 -10.37 15.43
C GLY A 38 1.82 -9.13 15.78
N LYS A 39 2.84 -8.78 14.98
CA LYS A 39 3.54 -7.51 15.10
C LYS A 39 2.70 -6.39 14.49
N GLU A 40 2.71 -5.23 15.15
CA GLU A 40 2.06 -4.05 14.59
C GLU A 40 2.67 -3.68 13.24
N PHE A 41 1.82 -3.26 12.30
CA PHE A 41 2.30 -2.65 11.07
C PHE A 41 3.02 -1.32 11.36
N PRO A 42 3.86 -0.84 10.42
CA PRO A 42 4.41 0.51 10.49
C PRO A 42 3.30 1.54 10.76
N LYS A 43 3.57 2.48 11.66
CA LYS A 43 2.59 3.43 12.20
C LYS A 43 1.85 4.19 11.11
N ALA A 44 2.56 4.69 10.09
CA ALA A 44 1.96 5.40 8.96
C ALA A 44 0.93 4.53 8.21
N PHE A 45 1.26 3.27 7.94
CA PHE A 45 0.35 2.32 7.29
C PHE A 45 -0.83 1.96 8.20
N ARG A 46 -0.57 1.75 9.49
CA ARG A 46 -1.62 1.45 10.48
C ARG A 46 -2.61 2.61 10.64
N GLU A 47 -2.14 3.86 10.62
CA GLU A 47 -2.98 5.06 10.60
C GLU A 47 -3.85 5.11 9.33
N PHE A 48 -3.28 4.73 8.18
CA PHE A 48 -4.03 4.70 6.92
C PHE A 48 -5.16 3.67 6.98
N LEU A 49 -4.88 2.44 7.45
CA LEU A 49 -5.92 1.42 7.64
C LEU A 49 -7.02 1.89 8.60
N PHE A 50 -6.65 2.61 9.66
CA PHE A 50 -7.61 3.16 10.63
C PHE A 50 -8.49 4.27 10.03
N LEU A 51 -8.02 5.01 9.03
CA LEU A 51 -8.78 6.08 8.40
C LEU A 51 -9.52 5.63 7.13
N ALA A 52 -8.94 4.71 6.36
CA ALA A 52 -9.34 4.41 4.99
C ALA A 52 -9.09 2.93 4.58
N GLY A 53 -8.89 2.01 5.53
CA GLY A 53 -8.54 0.62 5.23
C GLY A 53 -9.64 -0.22 4.57
N ASP A 54 -10.92 0.12 4.75
CA ASP A 54 -12.05 -0.58 4.13
C ASP A 54 -12.40 -0.04 2.74
N PHE A 55 -12.14 1.25 2.52
CA PHE A 55 -12.23 1.90 1.23
C PHE A 55 -11.50 3.23 1.32
N ASN A 56 -10.74 3.58 0.29
CA ASN A 56 -10.05 4.86 0.20
C ASN A 56 -10.44 5.64 -1.07
N ASN A 57 -10.38 6.96 -0.96
CA ASN A 57 -10.69 7.90 -2.04
C ASN A 57 -9.47 8.26 -2.90
N ILE A 58 -8.37 7.51 -2.78
CA ILE A 58 -7.12 7.72 -3.52
C ILE A 58 -6.75 6.55 -4.45
N ALA A 59 -7.72 5.65 -4.68
CA ALA A 59 -7.60 4.50 -5.58
C ALA A 59 -6.44 3.54 -5.26
N PHE A 60 -6.04 3.46 -3.99
CA PHE A 60 -5.34 2.27 -3.51
C PHE A 60 -6.38 1.14 -3.38
N ASP A 61 -5.93 -0.12 -3.26
CA ASP A 61 -6.74 -1.36 -3.25
C ASP A 61 -6.84 -2.11 -4.60
N GLY A 62 -7.03 -3.43 -4.46
CA GLY A 62 -7.53 -4.31 -5.52
C GLY A 62 -9.06 -4.43 -5.44
N ILE A 63 -9.70 -4.96 -6.48
CA ILE A 63 -11.16 -5.05 -6.63
C ILE A 63 -11.84 -5.74 -5.41
N ASP A 64 -11.14 -6.70 -4.78
CA ASP A 64 -11.71 -7.57 -3.75
C ASP A 64 -11.22 -7.26 -2.31
N GLY A 65 -10.39 -6.22 -2.13
CA GLY A 65 -9.89 -5.79 -0.82
C GLY A 65 -8.43 -6.16 -0.54
N ILE A 66 -7.92 -5.66 0.59
CA ILE A 66 -6.49 -5.69 0.90
C ILE A 66 -5.96 -7.06 1.36
N GLU A 67 -6.83 -7.96 1.86
CA GLU A 67 -6.41 -9.30 2.26
C GLU A 67 -6.26 -10.22 1.04
N GLU A 68 -7.23 -10.20 0.14
CA GLU A 68 -7.28 -10.90 -1.14
C GLU A 68 -6.08 -10.50 -2.02
N LEU A 69 -5.69 -9.22 -1.94
CA LEU A 69 -4.50 -8.72 -2.61
C LEU A 69 -3.21 -9.46 -2.20
N GLN A 70 -3.13 -9.95 -0.96
CA GLN A 70 -1.97 -10.74 -0.51
C GLN A 70 -1.93 -12.12 -1.17
N GLU A 71 -3.09 -12.68 -1.50
CA GLU A 71 -3.21 -13.96 -2.18
C GLU A 71 -2.83 -13.80 -3.65
N TYR A 72 -3.33 -12.75 -4.33
CA TYR A 72 -2.95 -12.44 -5.72
C TYR A 72 -1.44 -12.22 -5.89
N ALA A 73 -0.82 -11.43 -5.01
CA ALA A 73 0.63 -11.21 -5.08
C ALA A 73 1.42 -12.52 -4.95
N LYS A 74 0.98 -13.44 -4.09
CA LYS A 74 1.63 -14.75 -3.91
C LYS A 74 1.41 -15.67 -5.11
N GLU A 75 0.18 -15.74 -5.60
CA GLU A 75 -0.15 -16.55 -6.77
C GLU A 75 0.63 -16.10 -8.01
N ASP A 76 0.77 -14.79 -8.23
CA ASP A 76 1.47 -14.28 -9.41
C ASP A 76 2.98 -14.50 -9.31
N LEU A 77 3.58 -14.38 -8.11
CA LEU A 77 4.95 -14.82 -7.86
C LEU A 77 5.13 -16.31 -8.15
N GLU A 78 4.19 -17.17 -7.73
CA GLU A 78 4.24 -18.61 -7.99
C GLU A 78 4.10 -18.94 -9.49
N LYS A 79 3.11 -18.35 -10.18
CA LYS A 79 2.86 -18.53 -11.63
C LYS A 79 4.09 -18.15 -12.46
N THR A 80 4.77 -17.08 -12.08
CA THR A 80 5.96 -16.57 -12.76
C THR A 80 7.27 -17.19 -12.26
N LYS A 81 7.20 -18.12 -11.28
CA LYS A 81 8.36 -18.76 -10.63
C LYS A 81 9.36 -17.75 -10.04
N GLN A 82 8.86 -16.58 -9.67
CA GLN A 82 9.61 -15.53 -9.00
C GLN A 82 9.54 -15.72 -7.48
N LYS A 83 10.50 -15.14 -6.76
CA LYS A 83 10.54 -15.24 -5.30
C LYS A 83 10.96 -13.92 -4.68
N VAL A 84 10.22 -13.51 -3.66
CA VAL A 84 10.57 -12.39 -2.78
C VAL A 84 10.78 -12.95 -1.38
N ASP A 85 12.03 -12.93 -0.92
CA ASP A 85 12.41 -13.51 0.37
C ASP A 85 12.02 -12.64 1.56
N LYS A 86 11.89 -11.32 1.35
CA LYS A 86 11.49 -10.37 2.39
C LYS A 86 9.99 -10.45 2.65
N PRO A 87 9.53 -10.44 3.90
CA PRO A 87 8.10 -10.38 4.19
C PRO A 87 7.56 -9.02 3.72
N PHE A 88 6.49 -9.03 2.93
CA PHE A 88 5.89 -7.82 2.38
C PHE A 88 4.38 -7.80 2.63
N PHE A 89 3.80 -6.62 2.49
CA PHE A 89 2.36 -6.43 2.47
C PHE A 89 2.00 -5.56 1.28
N ALA A 90 1.19 -6.10 0.37
CA ALA A 90 0.69 -5.37 -0.79
C ALA A 90 -0.48 -4.46 -0.39
N PHE A 91 -0.55 -3.26 -0.94
CA PHE A 91 -1.65 -2.32 -0.65
C PHE A 91 -2.29 -1.72 -1.91
N HIS A 92 -1.72 -1.99 -3.08
CA HIS A 92 -2.29 -1.61 -4.36
C HIS A 92 -1.73 -2.53 -5.46
N VAL A 93 -2.51 -2.76 -6.51
CA VAL A 93 -2.07 -3.45 -7.72
C VAL A 93 -2.59 -2.73 -8.96
N TYR A 94 -1.73 -2.61 -9.96
CA TYR A 94 -2.10 -2.13 -11.28
C TYR A 94 -1.45 -3.01 -12.34
N ASP A 95 -2.25 -3.71 -13.13
CA ASP A 95 -1.77 -4.58 -14.22
C ASP A 95 -0.68 -5.59 -13.80
N GLY A 96 -0.85 -6.21 -12.62
CA GLY A 96 0.12 -7.17 -12.07
C GLY A 96 1.33 -6.53 -11.36
N LEU A 97 1.46 -5.21 -11.38
CA LEU A 97 2.45 -4.45 -10.60
C LEU A 97 1.91 -4.16 -9.21
N TYR A 98 2.51 -4.75 -8.19
CA TYR A 98 2.09 -4.61 -6.80
C TYR A 98 2.88 -3.51 -6.08
N SER A 99 2.19 -2.53 -5.50
CA SER A 99 2.81 -1.61 -4.55
C SER A 99 2.80 -2.23 -3.15
N VAL A 100 3.97 -2.29 -2.52
CA VAL A 100 4.17 -3.01 -1.26
C VAL A 100 4.99 -2.22 -0.25
N ILE A 101 4.85 -2.61 1.01
CA ILE A 101 5.80 -2.28 2.09
C ILE A 101 6.49 -3.55 2.55
N PHE A 102 7.76 -3.48 2.96
CA PHE A 102 8.43 -4.60 3.61
C PHE A 102 8.20 -4.56 5.13
N LEU A 103 7.78 -5.70 5.69
CA LEU A 103 7.37 -5.84 7.08
C LEU A 103 8.53 -6.11 8.05
N ASP A 104 9.72 -6.37 7.53
CA ASP A 104 10.96 -6.50 8.31
C ASP A 104 11.66 -5.14 8.54
N GLU A 105 11.16 -4.06 7.94
CA GLU A 105 11.64 -2.70 8.17
C GLU A 105 11.03 -2.10 9.44
N THR A 106 11.86 -1.42 10.24
CA THR A 106 11.46 -0.90 11.57
C THR A 106 11.05 0.57 11.56
N ASN A 107 11.00 1.22 10.39
CA ASN A 107 10.61 2.62 10.28
C ASN A 107 9.10 2.77 10.49
N GLU A 108 8.69 3.74 11.30
CA GLU A 108 7.28 4.06 11.51
C GLU A 108 6.57 4.49 10.21
N ASP A 109 7.31 5.15 9.32
CA ASP A 109 6.91 5.47 7.96
C ASP A 109 7.77 4.66 6.97
N PRO A 110 7.25 3.53 6.45
CA PRO A 110 8.04 2.59 5.68
C PRO A 110 8.30 3.13 4.27
N LYS A 111 9.34 2.61 3.62
CA LYS A 111 9.54 2.83 2.19
C LYS A 111 8.55 2.01 1.38
N VAL A 112 8.15 2.57 0.24
CA VAL A 112 7.31 1.86 -0.73
C VAL A 112 8.19 1.23 -1.80
N TYR A 113 7.85 0.00 -2.14
CA TYR A 113 8.47 -0.78 -3.20
C TYR A 113 7.40 -1.23 -4.18
N MET A 114 7.84 -1.65 -5.37
CA MET A 114 7.00 -2.31 -6.33
C MET A 114 7.53 -3.72 -6.60
N ILE A 115 6.63 -4.69 -6.69
CA ILE A 115 6.92 -6.06 -7.10
C ILE A 115 6.21 -6.29 -8.44
N ASP A 116 6.98 -6.64 -9.47
CA ASP A 116 6.47 -6.94 -10.80
C ASP A 116 6.86 -8.37 -11.23
N PRO A 117 6.03 -9.38 -10.92
CA PRO A 117 6.33 -10.76 -11.23
C PRO A 117 6.41 -11.02 -12.75
N PHE A 118 5.62 -10.30 -13.55
CA PHE A 118 5.47 -10.57 -14.98
C PHE A 118 6.55 -9.88 -15.81
N GLU A 119 6.85 -8.60 -15.57
CA GLU A 119 7.99 -7.93 -16.22
C GLU A 119 9.33 -8.61 -15.89
N ALA A 120 9.45 -9.19 -14.69
CA ALA A 120 10.65 -9.96 -14.32
C ALA A 120 10.91 -11.17 -15.23
N LEU A 121 9.87 -11.73 -15.88
CA LEU A 121 10.04 -12.77 -16.90
C LEU A 121 10.70 -12.24 -18.18
N GLU A 122 10.53 -10.96 -18.47
CA GLU A 122 11.07 -10.28 -19.64
C GLU A 122 12.48 -9.70 -19.40
N GLY A 123 13.04 -9.94 -18.21
CA GLY A 123 14.40 -9.52 -17.82
C GLY A 123 14.46 -8.21 -17.04
N SER A 124 13.31 -7.62 -16.70
CA SER A 124 13.23 -6.47 -15.79
C SER A 124 13.54 -6.87 -14.33
N THR A 125 13.72 -5.87 -13.46
CA THR A 125 13.97 -6.12 -12.04
C THR A 125 12.66 -6.43 -11.31
N LEU A 126 12.58 -7.58 -10.64
CA LEU A 126 11.40 -8.01 -9.87
C LEU A 126 10.97 -6.99 -8.81
N ILE A 127 11.93 -6.39 -8.10
CA ILE A 127 11.67 -5.41 -7.05
C ILE A 127 12.28 -4.07 -7.45
N SER A 128 11.46 -3.04 -7.48
CA SER A 128 11.90 -1.68 -7.78
C SER A 128 11.34 -0.67 -6.78
N ILE A 129 11.85 0.55 -6.82
CA ILE A 129 11.24 1.68 -6.13
C ILE A 129 10.28 2.39 -7.10
N PRO A 130 9.13 2.89 -6.64
CA PRO A 130 8.23 3.67 -7.48
C PRO A 130 8.96 4.89 -8.03
N LYS A 131 8.84 5.08 -9.35
CA LYS A 131 9.34 6.25 -10.10
C LYS A 131 8.13 7.00 -10.64
N GLY A 132 7.93 8.23 -10.22
CA GLY A 132 6.80 9.04 -10.68
C GLY A 132 6.58 10.27 -9.82
N GLY A 133 5.99 11.33 -10.38
CA GLY A 133 5.84 12.62 -9.69
C GLY A 133 7.18 13.37 -9.59
N PHE A 134 7.50 13.92 -8.41
CA PHE A 134 8.67 14.77 -8.18
C PHE A 134 9.84 14.08 -7.46
N LYS A 135 9.72 12.79 -7.11
CA LYS A 135 10.68 12.09 -6.25
C LYS A 135 10.82 10.62 -6.59
N GLU A 136 11.99 10.06 -6.34
CA GLU A 136 12.25 8.62 -6.28
C GLU A 136 12.21 8.13 -4.82
N ASN A 137 11.78 6.89 -4.59
CA ASN A 137 11.84 6.23 -3.27
C ASN A 137 10.99 6.92 -2.18
N TYR A 138 9.69 7.00 -2.43
CA TYR A 138 8.68 7.50 -1.50
C TYR A 138 8.67 6.71 -0.19
N THR A 139 8.47 7.43 0.92
CA THR A 139 7.84 6.84 2.11
C THR A 139 6.35 6.65 1.85
N PHE A 140 5.68 5.82 2.66
CA PHE A 140 4.25 5.58 2.51
C PHE A 140 3.43 6.86 2.66
N THR A 141 3.76 7.72 3.64
CA THR A 141 3.11 9.04 3.80
C THR A 141 3.32 9.94 2.60
N GLU A 142 4.54 10.01 2.06
CA GLU A 142 4.81 10.85 0.90
C GLU A 142 4.03 10.39 -0.33
N LEU A 143 3.91 9.07 -0.56
CA LEU A 143 3.13 8.53 -1.66
C LEU A 143 1.64 8.87 -1.51
N VAL A 144 1.06 8.66 -0.32
CA VAL A 144 -0.34 9.02 -0.02
C VAL A 144 -0.59 10.51 -0.25
N ASN A 145 0.30 11.37 0.22
CA ASN A 145 0.17 12.82 0.06
C ASN A 145 0.24 13.23 -1.42
N GLU A 146 1.14 12.62 -2.19
CA GLU A 146 1.24 12.85 -3.63
C GLU A 146 -0.04 12.39 -4.36
N SER A 147 -0.62 11.24 -3.99
CA SER A 147 -1.90 10.78 -4.53
C SER A 147 -3.03 11.78 -4.27
N ILE A 148 -3.14 12.29 -3.04
CA ILE A 148 -4.14 13.32 -2.68
C ILE A 148 -3.91 14.60 -3.49
N ARG A 149 -2.67 15.04 -3.61
CA ARG A 149 -2.30 16.25 -4.37
C ARG A 149 -2.70 16.10 -5.84
N ARG A 150 -2.38 14.98 -6.47
CA ARG A 150 -2.72 14.69 -7.87
C ARG A 150 -4.21 14.74 -8.12
N ILE A 151 -5.02 14.15 -7.24
CA ILE A 151 -6.49 14.20 -7.34
C ILE A 151 -6.99 15.64 -7.25
N LYS A 152 -6.53 16.41 -6.25
CA LYS A 152 -6.92 17.83 -6.08
C LYS A 152 -6.55 18.70 -7.27
N ASP A 153 -5.42 18.40 -7.91
CA ASP A 153 -4.89 19.15 -9.05
C ASP A 153 -5.35 18.58 -10.40
N ASN A 154 -6.22 17.55 -10.42
CA ASN A 154 -6.68 16.84 -11.62
C ASN A 154 -5.53 16.34 -12.51
N ILE A 155 -4.53 15.71 -11.88
CA ILE A 155 -3.35 15.12 -12.53
C ILE A 155 -3.53 13.60 -12.58
N SER A 156 -3.44 13.01 -13.77
CA SER A 156 -3.50 11.55 -13.96
C SER A 156 -2.32 10.85 -13.28
N PHE A 157 -2.53 9.61 -12.83
CA PHE A 157 -1.46 8.77 -12.26
C PHE A 157 -0.42 8.37 -13.31
#